data_AF-A0A914BYP1-F1
#
_entry.id   AF-A0A914BYP1-F1
#
_cell.length_a   1.000
_cell.length_b   1.000
_cell.length_c   1.000
_cell.angle_alpha   90.00
_cell.angle_beta   90.00
_cell.angle_gamma   90.00
#
_symmetry.space_group_name_H-M   'P 1'
#
loop_
_entity.id
_entity.type
_entity.pdbx_description
1 polymer ?
#
loop_
_entity_poly.entity_id
_entity_poly.type
_entity_poly.pdbx_seq_one_letter_code
_entity_poly.pdbx_strand_id
1 'polypeptide(L)'
;MSHTFNLAQDHDVKQAIADAEQQKKHEEELRNKTRWRRTKETMREWGALSSCHGVPHMAEASSHLALLIWTLILVASFVTFAILFSDTLIQYLKYEKLVVLEMDFTEIEFPSVTICNINPYKYSSISGNPELEALLQIYNDVSSGQTV
;
A
#
# COMPACT_ATOMS: atom_id res chain seq x y z
N MET A 1 -20.94 49.63 -67.20
CA MET A 1 -19.67 50.00 -66.53
C MET A 1 -19.80 49.57 -65.09
N SER A 2 -19.47 48.30 -64.84
CA SER A 2 -19.67 47.65 -63.55
C SER A 2 -18.50 48.04 -62.63
N HIS A 3 -18.66 49.11 -61.85
CA HIS A 3 -17.75 49.37 -60.76
C HIS A 3 -18.05 48.35 -59.66
N THR A 4 -17.15 47.39 -59.51
CA THR A 4 -17.10 46.45 -58.40
C THR A 4 -16.99 47.25 -57.10
N PHE A 5 -18.11 47.39 -56.40
CA PHE A 5 -18.18 47.96 -55.06
C PHE A 5 -17.48 47.00 -54.10
N ASN A 6 -16.21 47.28 -53.79
CA ASN A 6 -15.41 46.48 -52.88
C ASN A 6 -15.77 46.85 -51.44
N LEU A 7 -16.77 46.15 -50.88
CA LEU A 7 -17.28 46.31 -49.50
C LEU A 7 -16.20 46.28 -48.41
N ALA A 8 -15.02 45.71 -48.69
CA ALA A 8 -13.92 45.55 -47.74
C ALA A 8 -13.03 46.80 -47.55
N GLN A 9 -13.12 47.81 -48.45
CA GLN A 9 -12.23 48.99 -48.41
C GLN A 9 -12.86 50.21 -47.71
N ASP A 10 -14.14 50.15 -47.36
CA ASP A 10 -14.84 51.26 -46.70
C ASP A 10 -14.45 51.34 -45.20
N HIS A 11 -13.87 52.48 -44.83
CA HIS A 11 -13.54 52.88 -43.45
C HIS A 11 -14.67 52.64 -42.44
N ASP A 12 -15.92 52.91 -42.81
CA ASP A 12 -17.06 52.74 -41.90
C ASP A 12 -17.35 51.24 -41.65
N VAL A 13 -17.18 50.41 -42.68
CA VAL A 13 -17.35 48.95 -42.59
C VAL A 13 -16.22 48.33 -41.76
N LYS A 14 -14.97 48.80 -41.93
CA LYS A 14 -13.83 48.33 -41.13
C LYS A 14 -13.99 48.67 -39.65
N GLN A 15 -14.49 49.86 -39.34
CA GLN A 15 -14.76 50.29 -37.97
C GLN A 15 -15.85 49.40 -37.33
N ALA A 16 -16.95 49.17 -38.03
CA ALA A 16 -18.03 48.32 -37.54
C ALA A 16 -17.60 46.87 -37.27
N ILE A 17 -16.72 46.29 -38.11
CA ILE A 17 -16.17 44.94 -37.89
C ILE A 17 -15.26 44.93 -36.65
N ALA A 18 -14.38 45.92 -36.52
CA ALA A 18 -13.50 46.04 -35.36
C ALA A 18 -14.32 46.18 -34.05
N ASP A 19 -15.38 46.97 -34.05
CA ASP A 19 -16.27 47.15 -32.90
C ASP A 19 -17.02 45.85 -32.56
N ALA A 20 -17.50 45.11 -33.56
CA ALA A 20 -18.13 43.80 -33.36
C ALA A 20 -17.15 42.75 -32.80
N GLU A 21 -15.88 42.77 -33.21
CA GLU A 21 -14.84 41.90 -32.65
C GLU A 21 -14.50 42.26 -31.20
N GLN A 22 -14.43 43.56 -30.87
CA GLN A 22 -14.20 44.04 -29.50
C GLN A 22 -15.35 43.65 -28.58
N GLN A 23 -16.60 43.78 -29.04
CA GLN A 23 -17.78 43.34 -28.28
C GLN A 23 -17.73 41.84 -27.98
N LYS A 24 -17.42 41.01 -28.98
CA LYS A 24 -17.26 39.56 -28.78
C LYS A 24 -16.16 39.24 -27.76
N LYS A 25 -15.01 39.90 -27.84
CA LYS A 25 -13.90 39.71 -26.88
C LYS A 25 -14.32 40.10 -25.46
N HIS A 26 -15.02 41.22 -25.29
CA HIS A 26 -15.51 41.67 -23.99
C HIS A 26 -16.57 40.72 -23.40
N GLU A 27 -17.51 40.22 -24.22
CA GLU A 27 -18.48 39.20 -23.81
C GLU A 27 -17.82 37.88 -23.41
N GLU A 28 -16.78 37.45 -24.14
CA GLU A 28 -15.98 36.27 -23.82
C GLU A 28 -15.23 36.41 -22.50
N GLU A 29 -14.61 37.57 -22.26
CA GLU A 29 -13.92 37.87 -21.01
C GLU A 29 -14.89 37.88 -19.83
N LEU A 30 -16.05 38.54 -19.97
CA LEU A 30 -17.09 38.58 -18.95
C LEU A 30 -17.63 37.18 -18.64
N ARG A 31 -17.81 36.34 -19.67
CA ARG A 31 -18.20 34.93 -19.51
C ARG A 31 -17.14 34.15 -18.75
N ASN A 32 -15.87 34.29 -19.12
CA ASN A 32 -14.76 33.59 -18.46
C ASN A 32 -14.61 34.01 -16.98
N LYS A 33 -14.68 35.31 -16.70
CA LYS A 33 -14.64 35.85 -15.34
C LYS A 33 -15.80 35.33 -14.49
N THR A 34 -17.00 35.29 -15.06
CA THR A 34 -18.20 34.73 -14.40
C THR A 34 -18.04 33.24 -14.12
N ARG A 35 -17.52 32.47 -15.08
CA ARG A 35 -17.24 31.04 -14.93
C ARG A 35 -16.21 30.78 -13.83
N TRP A 36 -15.10 31.52 -13.82
CA TRP A 36 -14.06 31.42 -12.79
C TRP A 36 -14.62 31.70 -11.39
N ARG A 37 -15.45 32.75 -11.24
CA ARG A 37 -16.09 33.07 -9.96
C ARG A 37 -16.95 31.92 -9.45
N ARG A 38 -17.83 31.38 -10.31
CA ARG A 38 -18.67 30.22 -9.96
C ARG A 38 -17.84 29.01 -9.56
N THR A 39 -16.82 28.66 -10.36
CA THR A 39 -15.95 27.52 -10.04
C THR A 39 -15.24 27.73 -8.70
N LYS A 40 -14.76 28.94 -8.41
CA LYS A 40 -14.14 29.28 -7.13
C LYS A 40 -15.12 29.15 -5.96
N GLU A 41 -16.35 29.60 -6.11
CA GLU A 41 -17.41 29.46 -5.10
C GLU A 41 -17.73 27.99 -4.83
N THR A 42 -17.98 27.20 -5.88
CA THR A 42 -18.25 25.77 -5.77
C THR A 42 -17.10 25.02 -5.08
N MET A 43 -15.85 25.34 -5.42
CA MET A 43 -14.68 24.71 -4.79
C MET A 43 -14.57 25.07 -3.30
N ARG A 44 -14.91 26.30 -2.91
CA ARG A 44 -14.92 26.71 -1.49
C ARG A 44 -16.02 26.01 -0.72
N GLU A 45 -17.23 25.93 -1.28
CA GLU A 45 -18.36 25.26 -0.66
C GLU A 45 -18.09 23.77 -0.46
N TRP A 46 -17.58 23.09 -1.49
CA TRP A 46 -17.16 21.69 -1.39
C TRP A 46 -16.06 21.51 -0.34
N GLY A 47 -15.05 22.39 -0.34
CA GLY A 47 -13.95 22.33 0.63
C GLY A 47 -14.41 22.50 2.07
N ALA A 48 -15.38 23.38 2.32
CA ALA A 48 -15.97 23.59 3.64
C ALA A 48 -16.79 22.37 4.12
N LEU A 49 -17.38 21.61 3.20
CA LEU A 49 -18.16 20.40 3.48
C LEU A 49 -17.31 19.11 3.51
N SER A 50 -16.01 19.20 3.26
CA SER A 50 -15.14 18.04 3.20
C SER A 50 -14.95 17.39 4.58
N SER A 51 -14.93 16.06 4.61
CA SER A 51 -14.63 15.28 5.82
C SER A 51 -13.13 15.24 6.16
N CYS A 52 -12.27 15.64 5.21
CA CYS A 52 -10.84 15.80 5.47
C CYS A 52 -10.62 17.04 6.35
N HIS A 53 -10.27 16.84 7.62
CA HIS A 53 -10.24 17.88 8.64
C HIS A 53 -9.41 19.13 8.27
N GLY A 54 -8.36 19.00 7.46
CA GLY A 54 -7.55 20.17 7.01
C GLY A 54 -8.14 20.95 5.84
N VAL A 55 -9.05 20.37 5.05
CA VAL A 55 -9.59 20.98 3.82
C VAL A 55 -10.57 22.14 4.11
N PRO A 56 -11.49 22.05 5.10
CA PRO A 56 -12.31 23.18 5.51
C PRO A 56 -11.49 24.40 5.96
N HIS A 57 -10.42 24.17 6.74
CA HIS A 57 -9.52 25.24 7.18
C HIS A 57 -8.80 25.95 6.02
N MET A 58 -8.45 25.21 4.96
CA MET A 58 -7.92 25.80 3.73
C MET A 58 -8.99 26.58 2.95
N ALA A 59 -10.22 26.08 2.89
CA ALA A 59 -11.33 26.71 2.17
C ALA A 59 -11.80 28.01 2.82
N GLU A 60 -11.78 28.08 4.15
CA GLU A 60 -12.18 29.24 4.95
C GLU A 60 -11.06 30.27 5.16
N ALA A 61 -9.80 29.92 4.90
CA ALA A 61 -8.66 30.81 5.08
C ALA A 61 -8.86 32.14 4.34
N SER A 62 -8.73 33.25 5.08
CA SER A 62 -8.84 34.61 4.57
C SER A 62 -7.51 35.21 4.13
N SER A 63 -6.39 34.71 4.67
CA SER A 63 -5.03 35.16 4.33
C SER A 63 -4.25 34.08 3.58
N HIS A 64 -3.37 34.53 2.66
CA HIS A 64 -2.49 33.62 1.91
C HIS A 64 -1.52 32.87 2.83
N LEU A 65 -1.07 33.48 3.93
CA LEU A 65 -0.23 32.81 4.92
C LEU A 65 -0.98 31.68 5.64
N ALA A 66 -2.22 31.92 6.08
CA ALA A 66 -3.01 30.87 6.71
C ALA A 66 -3.24 29.70 5.74
N LEU A 67 -3.53 29.98 4.47
CA LEU A 67 -3.67 28.95 3.45
C LEU A 67 -2.39 28.13 3.26
N LEU A 68 -1.23 28.79 3.20
CA LEU A 68 0.07 28.10 3.10
C LEU A 68 0.36 27.20 4.31
N ILE A 69 0.09 27.70 5.52
CA ILE A 69 0.30 26.93 6.76
C ILE A 69 -0.61 25.70 6.78
N TRP A 70 -1.90 25.87 6.50
CA TRP A 70 -2.84 24.73 6.47
C TRP A 70 -2.52 23.72 5.37
N THR A 71 -2.05 24.20 4.21
CA THR A 71 -1.58 23.33 3.13
C THR A 71 -0.36 22.53 3.59
N LEU A 72 0.63 23.18 4.22
CA LEU A 72 1.83 22.52 4.74
C LEU A 72 1.49 21.46 5.79
N ILE A 73 0.60 21.79 6.73
CA ILE A 73 0.14 20.85 7.75
C ILE A 73 -0.54 19.64 7.10
N LEU A 74 -1.46 19.86 6.16
CA LEU A 74 -2.17 18.79 5.48
C LEU A 74 -1.21 17.88 4.69
N VAL A 75 -0.25 18.47 3.98
CA VAL A 75 0.79 17.72 3.24
C VAL A 75 1.66 16.92 4.20
N ALA A 76 2.12 17.53 5.30
CA ALA A 76 2.92 16.83 6.30
C ALA A 76 2.15 15.64 6.92
N SER A 77 0.88 15.83 7.28
CA SER A 77 0.03 14.76 7.79
C SER A 77 -0.15 13.63 6.76
N PHE A 78 -0.35 13.96 5.48
CA PHE A 78 -0.48 12.97 4.42
C PHE A 78 0.81 12.16 4.20
N VAL A 79 1.98 12.83 4.22
CA VAL A 79 3.28 12.16 4.09
C VAL A 79 3.52 11.21 5.27
N THR A 80 3.29 11.67 6.51
CA THR A 80 3.42 10.83 7.70
C THR A 80 2.46 9.64 7.66
N PHE A 81 1.20 9.86 7.26
CA PHE A 81 0.23 8.80 7.06
C PHE A 81 0.73 7.78 6.03
N ALA A 82 1.23 8.21 4.87
CA ALA A 82 1.74 7.30 3.84
C ALA A 82 2.92 6.46 4.33
N ILE A 83 3.84 7.05 5.10
CA ILE A 83 4.99 6.34 5.69
C ILE A 83 4.49 5.28 6.69
N LEU A 84 3.68 5.68 7.66
CA LEU A 84 3.17 4.78 8.70
C LEU A 84 2.29 3.66 8.12
N PHE A 85 1.44 4.01 7.15
CA PHE A 85 0.61 3.04 6.45
C PHE A 85 1.46 2.02 5.68
N SER A 86 2.50 2.49 4.98
CA SER A 86 3.40 1.60 4.25
C SER A 86 4.16 0.66 5.19
N ASP A 87 4.70 1.17 6.30
CA ASP A 87 5.39 0.35 7.30
C ASP A 87 4.45 -0.70 7.92
N THR A 88 3.26 -0.28 8.32
CA THR A 88 2.22 -1.18 8.86
C THR A 88 1.81 -2.23 7.82
N LEU A 89 1.64 -1.85 6.56
CA LEU A 89 1.27 -2.77 5.48
C LEU A 89 2.38 -3.79 5.23
N ILE A 90 3.64 -3.35 5.22
CA ILE A 90 4.80 -4.25 5.08
C ILE A 90 4.84 -5.22 6.28
N GLN A 91 4.64 -4.74 7.50
CA GLN A 91 4.61 -5.58 8.70
C GLN A 91 3.46 -6.60 8.65
N TYR A 92 2.26 -6.19 8.22
CA TYR A 92 1.13 -7.09 8.06
C TYR A 92 1.42 -8.20 7.04
N LEU A 93 2.02 -7.86 5.90
CA LEU A 93 2.37 -8.81 4.83
C LEU A 93 3.60 -9.68 5.16
N LYS A 94 4.31 -9.44 6.26
CA LYS A 94 5.35 -10.36 6.76
C LYS A 94 4.77 -11.61 7.40
N TYR A 95 3.47 -11.64 7.73
CA TYR A 95 2.79 -12.77 8.38
C TYR A 95 3.54 -13.29 9.62
N GLU A 96 4.11 -12.38 10.40
CA GLU A 96 4.85 -12.73 11.60
C GLU A 96 3.91 -13.31 12.66
N LYS A 97 4.29 -14.45 13.24
CA LYS A 97 3.50 -15.13 14.28
C LYS A 97 4.14 -14.91 15.64
N LEU A 98 3.36 -14.38 16.59
CA LEU A 98 3.75 -14.30 17.98
C LEU A 98 3.28 -15.56 18.70
N VAL A 99 4.21 -16.37 19.19
CA VAL A 99 3.89 -17.54 20.03
C VAL A 99 3.99 -17.09 21.49
N VAL A 100 2.83 -16.92 22.14
CA VAL A 100 2.76 -16.66 23.58
C VAL A 100 2.75 -18.01 24.28
N LEU A 101 3.76 -18.24 25.12
CA LEU A 101 3.85 -19.43 25.97
C LEU A 101 3.26 -19.10 27.33
N GLU A 102 2.07 -19.61 27.59
CA GLU A 102 1.46 -19.54 28.93
C GLU A 102 1.75 -20.86 29.65
N MET A 103 2.39 -20.77 30.82
CA MET A 103 2.60 -21.93 31.68
C MET A 103 1.39 -22.07 32.59
N ASP A 104 0.47 -22.93 32.21
CA ASP A 104 -0.64 -23.33 33.06
C ASP A 104 -0.24 -24.56 33.87
N PHE A 105 -0.46 -24.52 35.19
CA PHE A 105 -0.18 -25.64 36.11
C PHE A 105 -1.43 -26.50 36.26
N THR A 106 -1.95 -26.98 35.13
CA THR A 106 -3.04 -27.95 35.11
C THR A 106 -2.52 -29.36 35.36
N GLU A 107 -3.39 -30.22 35.88
CA GLU A 107 -3.12 -31.64 36.00
C GLU A 107 -3.00 -32.24 34.58
N ILE A 108 -1.77 -32.48 34.14
CA ILE A 108 -1.48 -33.05 32.82
C ILE A 108 -1.62 -34.57 32.83
N GLU A 109 -2.11 -35.13 31.73
CA GLU A 109 -2.19 -36.58 31.56
C GLU A 109 -0.77 -37.19 31.52
N PHE A 110 -0.59 -38.31 32.21
CA PHE A 110 0.69 -39.02 32.20
C PHE A 110 1.00 -39.51 30.76
N PRO A 111 2.17 -39.19 30.19
CA PRO A 111 2.46 -39.52 28.81
C PRO A 111 2.66 -41.02 28.60
N SER A 112 2.55 -41.47 27.36
CA SER A 112 2.98 -42.82 27.01
C SER A 112 4.51 -42.93 27.15
N VAL A 113 4.96 -43.73 28.11
CA VAL A 113 6.38 -44.03 28.29
C VAL A 113 6.69 -45.33 27.54
N THR A 114 7.49 -45.22 26.49
CA THR A 114 8.03 -46.39 25.79
C THR A 114 9.46 -46.62 26.24
N ILE A 115 9.72 -47.79 26.81
CA ILE A 115 11.07 -48.21 27.22
C ILE A 115 11.51 -49.33 26.28
N CYS A 116 12.61 -49.09 25.57
CA CYS A 116 13.24 -50.07 24.69
C CYS A 116 14.55 -50.57 25.31
N ASN A 117 14.83 -51.86 25.12
CA ASN A 117 16.18 -52.37 25.36
C ASN A 117 17.14 -51.74 24.34
N ILE A 118 18.29 -51.27 24.80
CA ILE A 118 19.36 -50.74 23.92
C ILE A 118 19.85 -51.84 22.98
N ASN A 119 19.83 -53.08 23.45
CA ASN A 119 20.18 -54.22 22.63
C ASN A 119 19.00 -54.60 21.72
N PRO A 120 19.15 -54.48 20.38
CA PRO A 120 18.09 -54.83 19.42
C PRO A 120 17.84 -56.33 19.30
N TYR A 121 18.78 -57.18 19.73
CA TYR A 121 18.70 -58.64 19.53
C TYR A 121 18.93 -59.42 20.81
N LYS A 122 18.01 -60.33 21.14
CA LYS A 122 18.20 -61.27 22.24
C LYS A 122 19.08 -62.43 21.78
N TYR A 123 20.25 -62.62 22.39
CA TYR A 123 21.23 -63.66 22.02
C TYR A 123 20.60 -65.06 21.86
N SER A 124 19.74 -65.46 22.79
CA SER A 124 19.06 -66.77 22.75
C SER A 124 18.07 -66.94 21.58
N SER A 125 17.68 -65.86 20.93
CA SER A 125 16.73 -65.85 19.81
C SER A 125 17.43 -65.75 18.45
N ILE A 126 18.76 -65.60 18.44
CA ILE A 126 19.57 -65.48 17.22
C ILE A 126 19.67 -66.82 16.49
N SER A 127 19.80 -67.94 17.22
CA SER A 127 19.93 -69.30 16.65
C SER A 127 18.69 -69.78 15.86
N GLY A 128 17.57 -69.07 15.94
CA GLY A 128 16.37 -69.34 15.14
C GLY A 128 16.37 -68.64 13.79
N ASN A 129 17.31 -67.74 13.52
CA ASN A 129 17.42 -67.02 12.26
C ASN A 129 18.86 -67.14 11.70
N PRO A 130 19.05 -67.90 10.60
CA PRO A 130 20.38 -68.17 10.05
C PRO A 130 21.08 -66.91 9.55
N GLU A 131 20.34 -65.88 9.12
CA GLU A 131 20.92 -64.60 8.68
C GLU A 131 21.51 -63.83 9.87
N LEU A 132 20.82 -63.82 11.01
CA LEU A 132 21.25 -63.11 12.21
C LEU A 132 22.44 -63.83 12.87
N GLU A 133 22.48 -65.15 12.79
CA GLU A 133 23.61 -65.96 13.27
C GLU A 133 24.88 -65.70 12.45
N ALA A 134 24.77 -65.64 11.12
CA ALA A 134 25.89 -65.30 10.24
C ALA A 134 26.43 -63.89 10.50
N LEU A 135 25.54 -62.91 10.72
CA LEU A 135 25.94 -61.54 11.08
C LEU A 135 26.64 -61.49 12.45
N LEU A 136 26.18 -62.27 13.43
CA LEU A 136 26.82 -62.35 14.75
C LEU A 136 28.23 -62.95 14.67
N GLN A 137 28.43 -63.96 13.83
CA GLN A 137 29.76 -64.55 13.59
C GLN A 137 30.71 -63.52 13.00
N ILE A 138 30.31 -62.83 11.93
CA ILE A 138 31.14 -61.77 11.30
C ILE A 138 31.46 -60.66 12.31
N TYR A 139 30.47 -60.21 13.09
CA TYR A 139 30.69 -59.19 14.10
C TYR A 139 31.72 -59.63 15.15
N ASN A 140 31.63 -60.88 15.64
CA ASN A 140 32.56 -61.41 16.64
C ASN A 140 33.98 -61.55 16.08
N ASP A 141 34.14 -62.03 14.85
CA ASP A 141 35.44 -62.17 14.17
C ASP A 141 36.12 -60.81 14.00
N VAL A 142 35.37 -59.80 13.53
CA VAL A 142 35.85 -58.42 13.40
C VAL A 142 36.18 -57.82 14.77
N SER A 143 35.33 -58.03 15.78
CA SER A 143 35.54 -57.48 17.13
C SER A 143 36.73 -58.10 17.86
N SER A 144 37.07 -59.35 17.55
CA SER A 144 38.21 -60.08 18.12
C SER A 144 39.53 -59.82 17.37
N GLY A 145 39.51 -58.93 16.37
CA GLY A 145 40.69 -58.55 15.61
C GLY A 145 41.17 -59.62 14.63
N GLN A 146 40.34 -60.62 14.34
CA GLN A 146 40.55 -61.52 13.20
C GLN A 146 40.19 -60.73 11.94
N THR A 147 41.21 -60.09 11.38
CA THR A 147 41.17 -59.55 10.03
C THR A 147 40.94 -60.71 9.07
N VAL A 148 39.86 -60.63 8.29
CA VAL A 148 39.63 -61.50 7.12
C VAL A 148 40.79 -61.34 6.14
#